data_AF-A0A932LMS9-F1
#
_entry.id   AF-A0A932LMS9-F1
#
_cell.length_a   1.000
_cell.length_b   1.000
_cell.length_c   1.000
_cell.angle_alpha   90.00
_cell.angle_beta   90.00
_cell.angle_gamma   90.00
#
_symmetry.space_group_name_H-M   'P 1'
#
loop_
_entity.id
_entity.type
_entity.pdbx_description
1 polymer ?
#
loop_
_entity_poly.entity_id
_entity_poly.type
_entity_poly.pdbx_seq_one_letter_code
_entity_poly.pdbx_strand_id
1 'polypeptide(L)'
;MSSRLALSDQELLDYSGEHLLYEVQMFQWMTKTLLTKSSEFEALERCALIESFAIHLRNLFEFFYHQSPRDTDVVAADYFDDPASWNGTPSPVLVAARKRADKEVSHLTLQRKDAADLDKNWPIGAYFNEMRSTVQEFIATASPKKLHVRVNEWVNLTYRDRPQLILGIGPVNASTATIDKFLLVLKDVTE
;
A
#
# COMPACT_ATOMS: atom_id res chain seq x y z
N MET A 1 2.28 -11.82 -28.39
CA MET A 1 2.68 -11.38 -27.04
C MET A 1 2.61 -9.87 -27.06
N SER A 2 1.65 -9.27 -26.34
CA SER A 2 1.58 -7.81 -26.22
C SER A 2 2.77 -7.36 -25.38
N SER A 3 3.58 -6.43 -25.88
CA SER A 3 4.58 -5.77 -25.05
C SER A 3 3.85 -4.77 -24.15
N ARG A 4 3.96 -4.92 -22.83
CA ARG A 4 3.42 -3.95 -21.86
C ARG A 4 3.86 -2.53 -22.24
N LEU A 5 3.03 -1.52 -21.94
CA LEU A 5 3.40 -0.13 -22.13
C LEU A 5 4.66 0.17 -21.31
N ALA A 6 5.74 0.57 -21.97
CA ALA A 6 6.98 0.93 -21.32
C ALA A 6 6.89 2.38 -20.83
N LEU A 7 6.81 2.56 -19.52
CA LEU A 7 6.90 3.89 -18.88
C LEU A 7 8.36 4.35 -18.83
N SER A 8 8.56 5.65 -19.01
CA SER A 8 9.85 6.31 -18.80
C SER A 8 10.22 6.38 -17.30
N ASP A 9 11.50 6.61 -17.03
CA ASP A 9 11.99 6.81 -15.65
C ASP A 9 11.22 7.92 -14.93
N GLN A 10 10.93 9.03 -15.63
CA GLN A 10 10.18 10.15 -15.07
C GLN A 10 8.73 9.78 -14.77
N GLU A 11 8.05 9.06 -15.66
CA GLU A 11 6.67 8.61 -15.42
C GLU A 11 6.59 7.66 -14.22
N LEU A 12 7.56 6.76 -14.05
CA LEU A 12 7.63 5.87 -12.88
C LEU A 12 7.93 6.64 -11.59
N LEU A 13 8.77 7.67 -11.67
CA LEU A 13 9.10 8.54 -10.56
C LEU A 13 7.86 9.33 -10.11
N ASP A 14 7.13 9.92 -11.04
CA ASP A 14 5.88 10.63 -10.73
C ASP A 14 4.81 9.66 -10.19
N TYR A 15 4.65 8.50 -10.85
CA TYR A 15 3.68 7.48 -10.43
C TYR A 15 3.95 6.97 -9.02
N SER A 16 5.21 6.75 -8.66
CA SER A 16 5.54 6.29 -7.30
C SER A 16 5.39 7.37 -6.24
N GLY A 17 5.66 8.64 -6.59
CA GLY A 17 5.48 9.78 -5.71
C GLY A 17 4.03 10.04 -5.32
N GLU A 18 3.09 9.68 -6.20
CA GLU A 18 1.66 9.87 -5.99
C GLU A 18 0.94 8.56 -5.59
N HIS A 19 0.97 7.54 -6.45
CA HIS A 19 0.13 6.36 -6.32
C HIS A 19 0.73 5.30 -5.40
N LEU A 20 1.99 4.92 -5.59
CA LEU A 20 2.63 3.93 -4.71
C LEU A 20 2.73 4.47 -3.29
N LEU A 21 3.09 5.76 -3.13
CA LEU A 21 3.10 6.43 -1.84
C LEU A 21 1.73 6.38 -1.17
N TYR A 22 0.65 6.70 -1.89
CA TYR A 22 -0.72 6.64 -1.36
C TYR A 22 -1.07 5.25 -0.81
N GLU A 23 -0.78 4.19 -1.56
CA GLU A 23 -1.06 2.81 -1.13
C GLU A 23 -0.29 2.44 0.15
N VAL A 24 1.00 2.79 0.22
CA VAL A 24 1.84 2.56 1.41
C VAL A 24 1.34 3.38 2.61
N GLN A 25 0.96 4.64 2.38
CA GLN A 25 0.42 5.53 3.41
C GLN A 25 -0.88 4.97 4.02
N MET A 26 -1.83 4.61 3.16
CA MET A 26 -3.12 4.09 3.59
C MET A 26 -2.95 2.75 4.33
N PHE A 27 -2.14 1.84 3.79
CA PHE A 27 -1.87 0.56 4.45
C PHE A 27 -1.26 0.73 5.85
N GLN A 28 -0.24 1.58 5.98
CA GLN A 28 0.39 1.88 7.27
C GLN A 28 -0.58 2.56 8.25
N TRP A 29 -1.37 3.52 7.77
CA TRP A 29 -2.30 4.22 8.64
C TRP A 29 -3.41 3.30 9.16
N MET A 30 -4.05 2.54 8.28
CA MET A 30 -5.12 1.61 8.68
C MET A 30 -4.59 0.57 9.67
N THR A 31 -3.40 0.03 9.43
CA THR A 31 -2.73 -0.89 10.37
C THR A 31 -2.63 -0.27 11.75
N LYS A 32 -2.04 0.92 11.84
CA LYS A 32 -1.86 1.64 13.10
C LYS A 32 -3.19 1.86 13.79
N THR A 33 -4.17 2.42 13.07
CA THR A 33 -5.49 2.73 13.60
C THR A 33 -6.18 1.48 14.16
N LEU A 34 -6.15 0.36 13.44
CA LEU A 34 -6.71 -0.91 13.89
C LEU A 34 -5.96 -1.49 15.10
N LEU A 35 -4.63 -1.33 15.17
CA LEU A 35 -3.84 -1.85 16.29
C LEU A 35 -3.95 -1.00 17.56
N THR A 36 -4.11 0.32 17.44
CA THR A 36 -4.06 1.22 18.60
C THR A 36 -5.42 1.72 19.07
N LYS A 37 -6.43 1.72 18.18
CA LYS A 37 -7.74 2.33 18.45
C LYS A 37 -8.92 1.40 18.19
N SER A 38 -8.71 0.10 17.94
CA SER A 38 -9.79 -0.81 17.55
C SER A 38 -10.97 -0.86 18.52
N SER A 39 -10.73 -0.66 19.82
CA SER A 39 -11.77 -0.61 20.86
C SER A 39 -12.56 0.70 20.89
N GLU A 40 -12.10 1.75 20.20
CA GLU A 40 -12.77 3.05 20.10
C GLU A 40 -13.83 3.08 18.98
N PHE A 41 -13.84 2.07 18.10
CA PHE A 41 -14.71 2.04 16.93
C PHE A 41 -15.93 1.13 17.13
N GLU A 42 -17.07 1.60 16.63
CA GLU A 42 -18.26 0.80 16.50
C GLU A 42 -18.07 -0.35 15.51
N ALA A 43 -18.96 -1.35 15.55
CA ALA A 43 -18.83 -2.55 14.74
C ALA A 43 -18.71 -2.27 13.23
N LEU A 44 -19.52 -1.35 12.69
CA LEU A 44 -19.51 -1.00 11.28
C LEU A 44 -18.26 -0.20 10.88
N GLU A 45 -17.81 0.71 11.74
CA GLU A 45 -16.59 1.49 11.51
C GLU A 45 -15.36 0.57 11.45
N ARG A 46 -15.29 -0.40 12.36
CA ARG A 46 -14.23 -1.41 12.34
C ARG A 46 -14.27 -2.27 11.07
N CYS A 47 -15.45 -2.65 10.60
CA CYS A 47 -15.57 -3.36 9.31
C CYS A 47 -15.04 -2.50 8.16
N ALA A 48 -15.43 -1.22 8.08
CA ALA A 48 -14.95 -0.32 7.04
C ALA A 48 -13.42 -0.13 7.06
N LEU A 49 -12.83 -0.02 8.25
CA LEU A 49 -11.37 0.05 8.42
C LEU A 49 -10.66 -1.23 7.98
N ILE A 50 -11.21 -2.41 8.31
CA ILE A 50 -10.66 -3.70 7.87
C ILE A 50 -10.78 -3.86 6.35
N GLU A 51 -11.91 -3.46 5.77
CA GLU A 51 -12.12 -3.50 4.32
C GLU A 51 -11.12 -2.59 3.60
N SER A 52 -10.93 -1.36 4.08
CA SER A 52 -9.93 -0.45 3.52
C SER A 52 -8.51 -1.00 3.68
N PHE A 53 -8.15 -1.51 4.85
CA PHE A 53 -6.87 -2.19 5.07
C PHE A 53 -6.64 -3.32 4.05
N ALA A 54 -7.64 -4.16 3.84
CA ALA A 54 -7.55 -5.31 2.94
C ALA A 54 -7.42 -4.90 1.47
N ILE A 55 -8.06 -3.81 1.05
CA ILE A 55 -7.91 -3.24 -0.30
C ILE A 55 -6.46 -2.81 -0.53
N HIS A 56 -5.89 -1.99 0.35
CA HIS A 56 -4.51 -1.51 0.19
C HIS A 56 -3.48 -2.64 0.31
N LEU A 57 -3.72 -3.62 1.19
CA LEU A 57 -2.91 -4.83 1.26
C LEU A 57 -2.91 -5.59 -0.07
N ARG A 58 -4.08 -5.75 -0.70
CA ARG A 58 -4.23 -6.43 -1.99
C ARG A 58 -3.54 -5.64 -3.10
N ASN A 59 -3.72 -4.32 -3.17
CA ASN A 59 -3.07 -3.47 -4.16
C ASN A 59 -1.53 -3.59 -4.08
N LEU A 60 -0.97 -3.51 -2.86
CA LEU A 60 0.46 -3.71 -2.65
C LEU A 60 0.89 -5.14 -3.01
N PHE A 61 0.11 -6.17 -2.66
CA PHE A 61 0.43 -7.55 -3.04
C PHE A 61 0.51 -7.71 -4.56
N GLU A 62 -0.48 -7.21 -5.30
CA GLU A 62 -0.47 -7.29 -6.76
C GLU A 62 0.69 -6.44 -7.34
N PHE A 63 0.97 -5.26 -6.79
CA PHE A 63 2.15 -4.48 -7.21
C PHE A 63 3.47 -5.26 -7.08
N PHE A 64 3.70 -5.95 -5.95
CA PHE A 64 4.95 -6.64 -5.68
C PHE A 64 5.07 -8.03 -6.32
N TYR A 65 3.97 -8.75 -6.50
CA TYR A 65 4.01 -10.19 -6.78
C TYR A 65 3.23 -10.63 -8.00
N HIS A 66 2.63 -9.69 -8.74
CA HIS A 66 1.78 -10.06 -9.85
C HIS A 66 2.58 -10.62 -11.03
N GLN A 67 2.32 -11.88 -11.37
CA GLN A 67 3.08 -12.64 -12.36
C GLN A 67 2.58 -12.44 -13.81
N SER A 68 1.41 -11.83 -14.01
CA SER A 68 0.83 -11.66 -15.35
C SER A 68 0.14 -10.31 -15.54
N PRO A 69 0.86 -9.19 -15.36
CA PRO A 69 0.28 -7.85 -15.38
C PRO A 69 -0.33 -7.54 -16.72
N ARG A 70 -1.43 -6.79 -16.69
CA ARG A 70 -2.03 -6.22 -17.89
C ARG A 70 -1.12 -5.13 -18.44
N ASP A 71 -1.34 -4.77 -19.70
CA ASP A 71 -0.51 -3.79 -20.41
C ASP A 71 -0.50 -2.40 -19.75
N THR A 72 -1.50 -2.10 -18.91
CA THR A 72 -1.67 -0.84 -18.18
C THR A 72 -1.28 -0.91 -16.70
N ASP A 73 -0.94 -2.09 -16.19
CA ASP A 73 -0.60 -2.25 -14.77
C ASP A 73 0.86 -1.83 -14.56
N VAL A 74 1.13 -1.15 -13.44
CA VAL A 74 2.48 -0.85 -12.96
C VAL A 74 2.83 -1.84 -11.86
N VAL A 75 4.00 -2.48 -11.93
CA VAL A 75 4.48 -3.48 -10.96
C VAL A 75 5.88 -3.15 -10.46
N ALA A 76 6.29 -3.77 -9.35
CA ALA A 76 7.59 -3.53 -8.74
C ALA A 76 8.77 -3.73 -9.70
N ALA A 77 8.70 -4.73 -10.60
CA ALA A 77 9.75 -4.98 -11.58
C ALA A 77 10.02 -3.79 -12.53
N ASP A 78 9.04 -2.92 -12.76
CA ASP A 78 9.22 -1.75 -13.64
C ASP A 78 10.20 -0.72 -13.03
N TYR A 79 10.37 -0.74 -11.71
CA TYR A 79 11.26 0.15 -10.95
C TYR A 79 12.73 -0.30 -10.90
N PHE A 80 13.08 -1.39 -11.57
CA PHE A 80 14.45 -1.89 -11.66
C PHE A 80 15.05 -1.56 -13.03
N ASP A 81 16.36 -1.33 -13.09
CA ASP A 81 17.05 -1.13 -14.37
C ASP A 81 17.03 -2.42 -15.21
N ASP A 82 17.16 -3.56 -14.56
CA ASP A 82 16.81 -4.88 -15.10
C ASP A 82 15.56 -5.43 -14.38
N PRO A 83 14.41 -5.56 -15.05
CA PRO A 83 13.18 -6.08 -14.44
C PRO A 83 13.33 -7.47 -13.81
N ALA A 84 14.26 -8.30 -14.29
CA ALA A 84 14.52 -9.62 -13.72
C ALA A 84 15.23 -9.55 -12.35
N SER A 85 15.75 -8.38 -11.97
CA SER A 85 16.37 -8.16 -10.65
C SER A 85 15.35 -8.17 -9.52
N TRP A 86 14.07 -7.93 -9.81
CA TRP A 86 13.02 -8.09 -8.81
C TRP A 86 12.61 -9.55 -8.68
N ASN A 87 13.01 -10.19 -7.58
CA ASN A 87 12.63 -11.57 -7.26
C ASN A 87 11.64 -11.63 -6.08
N GLY A 88 10.52 -10.91 -6.22
CA GLY A 88 9.45 -10.95 -5.23
C GLY A 88 8.80 -12.33 -5.19
N THR A 89 9.13 -13.15 -4.19
CA THR A 89 8.33 -14.35 -3.85
C THR A 89 7.49 -14.05 -2.59
N PRO A 90 6.16 -14.11 -2.67
CA PRO A 90 5.33 -13.80 -1.51
C PRO A 90 5.46 -14.89 -0.45
N SER A 91 5.55 -14.49 0.81
CA SER A 91 5.49 -15.44 1.92
C SER A 91 4.12 -16.12 1.97
N PRO A 92 4.01 -17.34 2.55
CA PRO A 92 2.71 -17.99 2.73
C PRO A 92 1.70 -17.13 3.49
N VAL A 93 2.17 -16.27 4.39
CA VAL A 93 1.34 -15.31 5.12
C VAL A 93 0.71 -14.30 4.18
N LEU A 94 1.49 -13.69 3.28
CA LEU A 94 0.98 -12.72 2.29
C LEU A 94 0.06 -13.38 1.26
N VAL A 95 0.36 -14.60 0.81
CA VAL A 95 -0.52 -15.38 -0.07
C VAL A 95 -1.88 -15.63 0.60
N ALA A 96 -1.87 -16.04 1.87
CA ALA A 96 -3.10 -16.25 2.63
C ALA A 96 -3.87 -14.93 2.85
N ALA A 97 -3.15 -13.84 3.14
CA ALA A 97 -3.73 -12.52 3.35
C ALA A 97 -4.44 -11.99 2.09
N ARG A 98 -3.79 -12.10 0.92
CA ARG A 98 -4.37 -11.73 -0.38
C ARG A 98 -5.60 -12.57 -0.71
N LYS A 99 -5.51 -13.89 -0.54
CA LYS A 99 -6.66 -14.79 -0.75
C LYS A 99 -7.83 -14.41 0.15
N ARG A 100 -7.56 -14.05 1.40
CA ARG A 100 -8.59 -13.60 2.35
C ARG A 100 -9.24 -12.30 1.91
N ALA A 101 -8.45 -11.30 1.49
CA ALA A 101 -8.96 -10.03 0.96
C ALA A 101 -9.91 -10.25 -0.23
N ASP A 102 -9.55 -11.11 -1.18
CA ASP A 102 -10.41 -11.43 -2.32
C ASP A 102 -11.75 -12.06 -1.91
N LYS A 103 -11.74 -12.94 -0.89
CA LYS A 103 -12.92 -13.73 -0.50
C LYS A 103 -13.86 -13.00 0.46
N GLU A 104 -13.31 -12.19 1.35
CA GLU A 104 -14.09 -11.48 2.37
C GLU A 104 -14.51 -10.07 1.92
N VAL A 105 -13.70 -9.37 1.09
CA VAL A 105 -13.97 -7.99 0.69
C VAL A 105 -14.47 -7.91 -0.75
N SER A 106 -13.67 -8.38 -1.71
CA SER A 106 -13.93 -8.10 -3.13
C SER A 106 -15.03 -8.97 -3.76
N HIS A 107 -15.31 -10.14 -3.20
CA HIS A 107 -16.30 -11.07 -3.75
C HIS A 107 -17.38 -11.46 -2.72
N LEU A 108 -18.62 -11.60 -3.17
CA LEU A 108 -19.67 -12.30 -2.44
C LEU A 108 -19.46 -13.80 -2.64
N THR A 109 -18.83 -14.47 -1.67
CA THR A 109 -18.49 -15.89 -1.79
C THR A 109 -19.10 -16.70 -0.67
N LEU A 110 -19.32 -18.00 -0.92
CA LEU A 110 -19.69 -18.98 0.11
C LEU A 110 -18.57 -19.25 1.14
N GLN A 111 -17.42 -18.59 0.98
CA GLN A 111 -16.24 -18.76 1.85
C GLN A 111 -16.07 -17.59 2.82
N ARG A 112 -17.10 -16.74 2.96
CA ARG A 112 -17.10 -15.69 3.98
C ARG A 112 -17.17 -16.33 5.35
N LYS A 113 -16.36 -15.81 6.27
CA LYS A 113 -16.31 -16.29 7.64
C LYS A 113 -17.50 -15.78 8.43
N ASP A 114 -18.14 -16.67 9.19
CA ASP A 114 -19.26 -16.38 10.05
C ASP A 114 -18.79 -15.91 11.43
N ALA A 115 -19.72 -15.41 12.25
CA ALA A 115 -19.41 -14.94 13.61
C ALA A 115 -18.78 -16.00 14.53
N ALA A 116 -19.01 -17.28 14.26
CA ALA A 116 -18.49 -18.39 15.06
C ALA A 116 -17.08 -18.85 14.65
N ASP A 117 -16.50 -18.32 13.57
CA ASP A 117 -15.17 -18.75 13.11
C ASP A 117 -14.07 -18.30 14.06
N LEU A 118 -13.28 -19.27 14.57
CA LEU A 118 -12.16 -19.02 15.48
C LEU A 118 -11.07 -18.14 14.86
N ASP A 119 -10.94 -18.19 13.53
CA ASP A 119 -10.00 -17.36 12.75
C ASP A 119 -10.68 -16.13 12.12
N LYS A 120 -11.81 -15.66 12.67
CA LYS A 120 -12.52 -14.48 12.17
C LYS A 120 -11.69 -13.20 12.29
N ASN A 121 -10.83 -13.10 13.30
CA ASN A 121 -10.00 -11.93 13.46
C ASN A 121 -8.95 -11.85 12.35
N TRP A 122 -8.75 -10.64 11.81
CA TRP A 122 -7.67 -10.37 10.89
C TRP A 122 -6.36 -10.21 11.67
N PRO A 123 -5.29 -10.99 11.37
CA PRO A 123 -4.00 -10.84 12.04
C PRO A 123 -3.23 -9.63 11.48
N ILE A 124 -3.79 -8.43 11.70
CA ILE A 124 -3.34 -7.15 11.11
C ILE A 124 -1.83 -6.94 11.29
N GLY A 125 -1.31 -7.12 12.51
CA GLY A 125 0.11 -6.92 12.78
C GLY A 125 1.04 -7.89 12.04
N ALA A 126 0.61 -9.15 11.86
CA ALA A 126 1.40 -10.14 11.12
C ALA A 126 1.43 -9.80 9.63
N TYR A 127 0.29 -9.47 9.03
CA TYR A 127 0.20 -9.05 7.63
C TYR A 127 1.01 -7.77 7.37
N PHE A 128 0.94 -6.83 8.31
CA PHE A 128 1.72 -5.60 8.23
C PHE A 128 3.23 -5.86 8.24
N ASN A 129 3.72 -6.69 9.16
CA ASN A 129 5.15 -6.94 9.28
C ASN A 129 5.72 -7.58 8.01
N GLU A 130 5.03 -8.57 7.46
CA GLU A 130 5.42 -9.24 6.22
C GLU A 130 5.45 -8.26 5.04
N MET A 131 4.36 -7.50 4.84
CA MET A 131 4.30 -6.52 3.75
C MET A 131 5.32 -5.38 3.93
N ARG A 132 5.56 -4.94 5.17
CA ARG A 132 6.57 -3.92 5.47
C ARG A 132 7.96 -4.40 5.08
N SER A 133 8.30 -5.66 5.38
CA SER A 133 9.58 -6.24 4.96
C SER A 133 9.75 -6.21 3.44
N THR A 134 8.71 -6.57 2.68
CA THR A 134 8.71 -6.45 1.21
C THR A 134 8.92 -5.01 0.74
N VAL A 135 8.20 -4.06 1.32
CA VAL A 135 8.32 -2.63 0.97
C VAL A 135 9.74 -2.13 1.26
N GLN A 136 10.34 -2.54 2.37
CA GLN A 136 11.71 -2.15 2.73
C GLN A 136 12.76 -2.74 1.78
N GLU A 137 12.62 -4.01 1.41
CA GLU A 137 13.48 -4.66 0.41
C GLU A 137 13.38 -3.97 -0.94
N PHE A 138 12.16 -3.68 -1.40
CA PHE A 138 11.90 -2.95 -2.63
C PHE A 138 12.59 -1.58 -2.64
N ILE A 139 12.39 -0.77 -1.59
CA ILE A 139 12.99 0.56 -1.50
C ILE A 139 14.52 0.50 -1.49
N ALA A 140 15.10 -0.52 -0.84
CA ALA A 140 16.54 -0.68 -0.75
C ALA A 140 17.20 -1.10 -2.08
N THR A 141 16.43 -1.64 -3.02
CA THR A 141 16.96 -2.27 -4.24
C THR A 141 16.45 -1.66 -5.54
N ALA A 142 15.34 -0.93 -5.51
CA ALA A 142 14.78 -0.24 -6.67
C ALA A 142 15.72 0.87 -7.20
N SER A 143 15.61 1.17 -8.49
CA SER A 143 16.40 2.21 -9.14
C SER A 143 16.03 3.59 -8.57
N PRO A 144 17.00 4.38 -8.06
CA PRO A 144 16.73 5.72 -7.53
C PRO A 144 16.30 6.72 -8.61
N LYS A 145 16.45 6.36 -9.89
CA LYS A 145 15.96 7.16 -11.03
C LYS A 145 14.47 7.00 -11.27
N LYS A 146 13.90 5.89 -10.79
CA LYS A 146 12.52 5.46 -11.05
C LYS A 146 11.65 5.54 -9.80
N LEU A 147 12.24 5.40 -8.61
CA LEU A 147 11.52 5.46 -7.34
C LEU A 147 11.62 6.83 -6.70
N HIS A 148 10.48 7.46 -6.45
CA HIS A 148 10.43 8.75 -5.79
C HIS A 148 10.94 8.70 -4.34
N VAL A 149 11.82 9.64 -3.96
CA VAL A 149 12.45 9.71 -2.63
C VAL A 149 11.44 9.72 -1.47
N ARG A 150 10.29 10.39 -1.65
CA ARG A 150 9.17 10.43 -0.69
C ARG A 150 8.68 9.06 -0.23
N VAL A 151 8.74 8.02 -1.06
CA VAL A 151 8.35 6.66 -0.66
C VAL A 151 9.31 6.14 0.42
N ASN A 152 10.61 6.32 0.19
CA ASN A 152 11.66 5.96 1.14
C ASN A 152 11.56 6.77 2.44
N GLU A 153 11.42 8.09 2.32
CA GLU A 153 11.24 8.99 3.47
C GLU A 153 10.05 8.53 4.32
N TRP A 154 8.87 8.36 3.71
CA TRP A 154 7.67 7.97 4.43
C TRP A 154 7.80 6.65 5.19
N VAL A 155 8.38 5.63 4.56
CA VAL A 155 8.57 4.31 5.17
C VAL A 155 9.53 4.38 6.36
N ASN A 156 10.59 5.19 6.25
CA ASN A 156 11.64 5.29 7.26
C ASN A 156 11.41 6.39 8.31
N LEU A 157 10.42 7.26 8.13
CA LEU A 157 10.05 8.24 9.16
C LEU A 157 9.70 7.52 10.47
N THR A 158 10.44 7.87 11.52
CA THR A 158 10.11 7.55 12.90
C THR A 158 8.75 8.12 13.23
N TYR A 159 7.95 7.35 13.96
CA TYR A 159 6.53 7.64 14.20
C TYR A 159 6.28 9.02 14.85
N ARG A 160 7.24 9.54 15.63
CA ARG A 160 7.17 10.86 16.27
C ARG A 160 7.24 12.02 15.26
N ASP A 161 7.83 11.77 14.11
CA ASP A 161 8.14 12.75 13.07
C ASP A 161 7.22 12.60 11.85
N ARG A 162 6.29 11.64 11.88
CA ARG A 162 5.24 11.53 10.86
C ARG A 162 4.22 12.63 11.11
N PRO A 163 4.06 13.61 10.21
CA PRO A 163 3.04 14.62 10.39
C PRO A 163 1.67 13.94 10.54
N GLN A 164 0.78 14.51 11.36
CA GLN A 164 -0.61 14.02 11.53
C GLN A 164 -1.46 14.23 10.26
N LEU A 165 -0.84 14.23 9.09
CA LEU A 165 -1.40 14.59 7.80
C LEU A 165 -2.27 13.44 7.29
N ILE A 166 -3.48 13.39 7.80
CA ILE A 166 -4.53 12.54 7.27
C ILE A 166 -5.63 13.46 6.84
N LEU A 167 -5.71 13.57 5.52
CA LEU A 167 -6.90 13.96 4.78
C LEU A 167 -7.47 15.29 5.28
N GLY A 168 -6.90 16.39 4.76
CA GLY A 168 -7.71 17.58 4.55
C GLY A 168 -8.88 17.17 3.65
N ILE A 169 -10.05 16.99 4.26
CA ILE A 169 -11.33 16.77 3.59
C ILE A 169 -11.67 18.09 2.87
N GLY A 170 -11.03 18.33 1.74
CA GLY A 170 -11.61 19.11 0.64
C GLY A 170 -12.69 18.27 -0.05
N PRO A 171 -13.52 18.87 -0.91
CA PRO A 171 -14.69 18.20 -1.47
C PRO A 171 -14.29 16.85 -2.08
N VAL A 172 -15.09 15.82 -1.76
CA VAL A 172 -14.80 14.40 -1.98
C VAL A 172 -14.57 14.12 -3.46
N ASN A 173 -13.32 14.22 -3.88
CA ASN A 173 -12.82 13.59 -5.09
C ASN A 173 -11.90 12.48 -4.61
N ALA A 174 -12.31 11.22 -4.81
CA ALA A 174 -11.47 10.05 -4.59
C ALA A 174 -10.41 9.93 -5.70
N SER A 175 -9.64 11.00 -5.93
CA SER A 175 -8.50 10.99 -6.84
C SER A 175 -7.22 11.34 -6.09
N THR A 176 -6.15 10.64 -6.47
CA THR A 176 -4.79 10.70 -5.94
C THR A 176 -4.15 12.11 -6.03
N ALA A 177 -4.70 12.98 -6.88
CA ALA A 177 -4.20 14.34 -7.18
C ALA A 177 -4.32 15.37 -6.03
N THR A 178 -4.89 15.01 -4.87
CA THR A 178 -5.10 15.96 -3.76
C THR A 178 -3.87 16.10 -2.86
N ILE A 179 -2.86 15.24 -3.01
CA ILE A 179 -1.73 15.13 -2.07
C ILE A 179 -0.57 16.11 -2.38
N ASP A 180 -0.56 16.73 -3.56
CA ASP A 180 0.60 17.50 -4.04
C ASP A 180 0.80 18.90 -3.46
N LYS A 181 -0.17 19.45 -2.72
CA LYS A 181 -0.11 20.86 -2.29
C LYS A 181 0.54 21.15 -0.93
N PHE A 182 0.95 20.14 -0.17
CA PHE A 182 1.32 20.35 1.25
C PHE A 182 2.82 20.26 1.60
N LEU A 183 3.69 19.76 0.72
CA LEU A 183 5.13 19.66 1.01
C LEU A 183 5.95 20.90 0.61
N LEU A 184 5.37 21.85 -0.14
CA LEU A 184 6.00 23.15 -0.40
C LEU A 184 6.11 24.02 0.87
N VAL A 185 5.30 23.75 1.90
CA VAL A 185 5.31 24.54 3.15
C VAL A 185 6.46 24.16 4.08
N LEU A 186 7.10 22.99 3.92
CA LEU A 186 8.17 22.56 4.82
C LEU A 186 9.56 23.13 4.47
N LYS A 187 9.73 23.78 3.32
CA LYS A 187 10.96 24.53 3.02
C LYS A 187 10.96 25.95 3.59
N ASP A 188 9.79 26.49 3.95
CA ASP A 188 9.63 27.88 4.40
C ASP A 188 9.53 28.03 5.93
N VAL A 189 9.68 26.94 6.70
CA VAL A 189 9.60 26.96 8.19
C VAL A 189 10.94 26.65 8.86
N THR A 190 12.02 26.56 8.07
CA THR A 190 13.39 26.39 8.58
C THR A 190 14.34 27.49 8.10
N GLU A 191 13.85 28.73 8.02
CA GLU A 191 14.67 29.95 8.05
C GLU A 191 14.36 30.79 9.30
#